data_AF-A0A1Y0VVG0-F1
#
_entry.id   AF-A0A1Y0VVG0-F1
#
_cell.length_a   1.000
_cell.length_b   1.000
_cell.length_c   1.000
_cell.angle_alpha   90.00
_cell.angle_beta   90.00
_cell.angle_gamma   90.00
#
_symmetry.space_group_name_H-M   'P 1'
#
loop_
_entity.id
_entity.type
_entity.pdbx_description
1 polymer ?
#
loop_
_entity_poly.entity_id
_entity_poly.type
_entity_poly.pdbx_seq_one_letter_code
_entity_poly.pdbx_strand_id
1 'polypeptide(L)'
;METAGGHQWVAQRIPDDSYAVVSNQLSIQEVDFEDPENFMFKADLKQFVVMHHLNPNPTSFNFRNIFGLNDLSDEYYNTPRVWEGQRILNPEITQSPVSHDLPFIRKASRLIQIEDVQQILSSHYEGTPYNPVGTGSEAEKHRFRPISLPATQESHILQIKPNQPIEVGGIHWLAMGVAAQSVYVPFFAGMSETPEMYHHGAKVYTADSAYWVFKLASVLTDAHYKEFVKELNTTRSKVNVQMRNQLHDFEQRALELSDTTALEELLNQAGNEISATAIQAFQALSANLITKSTDLSPLYYQHNEEL
;
A
#
# COMPACT_ATOMS: atom_id res chain seq x y z
N MET A 1 -9.04 8.66 -12.42
CA MET A 1 -9.31 8.55 -13.87
C MET A 1 -9.16 7.09 -14.26
N GLU A 2 -10.07 6.58 -15.08
CA GLU A 2 -10.01 5.25 -15.67
C GLU A 2 -10.06 5.37 -17.19
N THR A 3 -9.30 4.51 -17.87
CA THR A 3 -9.26 4.43 -19.34
C THR A 3 -10.06 3.24 -19.82
N ALA A 4 -10.78 3.39 -20.93
CA ALA A 4 -11.48 2.31 -21.62
C ALA A 4 -11.01 2.18 -23.07
N GLY A 5 -10.58 0.98 -23.46
CA GLY A 5 -9.98 0.73 -24.76
C GLY A 5 -8.70 1.56 -24.96
N GLY A 6 -8.50 2.08 -26.18
CA GLY A 6 -7.30 2.86 -26.51
C GLY A 6 -7.41 4.36 -26.27
N HIS A 7 -8.61 4.93 -26.22
CA HIS A 7 -8.80 6.40 -26.28
C HIS A 7 -9.94 6.94 -25.42
N GLN A 8 -10.84 6.09 -24.89
CA GLN A 8 -11.95 6.54 -24.04
C GLN A 8 -11.48 6.64 -22.59
N TRP A 9 -12.02 7.61 -21.85
CA TRP A 9 -11.68 7.79 -20.44
C TRP A 9 -12.77 8.57 -19.69
N VAL A 10 -12.83 8.33 -18.38
CA VAL A 10 -13.61 9.10 -17.41
C VAL A 10 -12.77 9.33 -16.15
N ALA A 11 -13.01 10.44 -15.45
CA ALA A 11 -12.47 10.73 -14.15
C ALA A 11 -13.60 11.22 -13.25
N GLN A 12 -13.58 10.76 -12.01
CA GLN A 12 -14.48 11.19 -10.96
C GLN A 12 -13.64 11.77 -9.82
N ARG A 13 -14.00 12.97 -9.34
CA ARG A 13 -13.47 13.54 -8.11
C ARG A 13 -14.06 12.75 -6.93
N ILE A 14 -13.19 12.26 -6.04
CA ILE A 14 -13.64 11.63 -4.79
C ILE A 14 -14.14 12.75 -3.86
N PRO A 15 -15.35 12.65 -3.28
CA PRO A 15 -15.86 13.64 -2.33
C PRO A 15 -14.94 13.81 -1.12
N ASP A 16 -14.89 15.01 -0.55
CA ASP A 16 -13.94 15.39 0.51
C ASP A 16 -14.08 14.54 1.79
N ASP A 17 -15.26 13.98 2.05
CA ASP A 17 -15.56 13.15 3.23
C ASP A 17 -15.56 11.65 2.93
N SER A 18 -15.03 11.25 1.78
CA SER A 18 -15.12 9.89 1.24
C SER A 18 -13.77 9.31 0.84
N TYR A 19 -13.75 8.01 0.59
CA TYR A 19 -12.59 7.26 0.11
C TYR A 19 -13.02 6.27 -0.99
N ALA A 20 -12.02 5.76 -1.72
CA ALA A 20 -12.20 4.66 -2.66
C ALA A 20 -11.10 3.61 -2.45
N VAL A 21 -11.44 2.33 -2.60
CA VAL A 21 -10.48 1.22 -2.64
C VAL A 21 -10.59 0.59 -4.01
N VAL A 22 -9.53 0.69 -4.81
CA VAL A 22 -9.51 0.26 -6.21
C VAL A 22 -8.57 -0.92 -6.34
N SER A 23 -9.06 -1.99 -6.98
CA SER A 23 -8.27 -3.19 -7.30
C SER A 23 -7.99 -3.24 -8.80
N ASN A 24 -7.65 -4.40 -9.37
CA ASN A 24 -7.36 -4.53 -10.81
C ASN A 24 -8.66 -4.71 -11.63
N GLN A 25 -9.65 -3.85 -11.38
CA GLN A 25 -10.96 -3.82 -12.03
C GLN A 25 -11.41 -2.36 -12.20
N LEU A 26 -12.12 -2.05 -13.29
CA LEU A 26 -12.79 -0.74 -13.42
C LEU A 26 -13.77 -0.54 -12.27
N SER A 27 -13.76 0.65 -11.70
CA SER A 27 -14.46 0.96 -10.45
C SER A 27 -15.46 2.08 -10.60
N ILE A 28 -15.24 3.07 -11.49
CA ILE A 28 -16.16 4.21 -11.65
C ILE A 28 -17.54 3.69 -12.08
N GLN A 29 -18.57 4.03 -11.29
CA GLN A 29 -19.93 3.54 -11.48
C GLN A 29 -20.71 4.54 -12.35
N GLU A 30 -21.81 5.11 -11.83
CA GLU A 30 -22.63 6.06 -12.57
C GLU A 30 -21.87 7.36 -12.86
N VAL A 31 -21.94 7.80 -14.12
CA VAL A 31 -21.34 9.06 -14.60
C VAL A 31 -22.44 10.09 -14.78
N ASP A 32 -22.37 11.18 -14.01
CA ASP A 32 -23.20 12.35 -14.25
C ASP A 32 -22.47 13.31 -15.21
N PHE A 33 -23.05 13.48 -16.39
CA PHE A 33 -22.45 14.32 -17.44
C PHE A 33 -22.82 15.80 -17.31
N GLU A 34 -23.77 16.12 -16.44
CA GLU A 34 -24.18 17.50 -16.15
C GLU A 34 -23.50 18.02 -14.87
N ASP A 35 -22.60 17.25 -14.27
CA ASP A 35 -21.80 17.60 -13.09
C ASP A 35 -20.30 17.74 -13.43
N PRO A 36 -19.88 18.88 -14.04
CA PRO A 36 -18.49 19.11 -14.42
C PRO A 36 -17.56 19.34 -13.20
N GLU A 37 -18.12 19.57 -12.01
CA GLU A 37 -17.32 19.76 -10.79
C GLU A 37 -16.77 18.42 -10.29
N ASN A 38 -17.54 17.33 -10.45
CA ASN A 38 -17.12 16.00 -10.01
C ASN A 38 -16.74 15.05 -11.14
N PHE A 39 -17.09 15.34 -12.40
CA PHE A 39 -16.78 14.45 -13.52
C PHE A 39 -16.04 15.15 -14.66
N MET A 40 -15.04 14.45 -15.19
CA MET A 40 -14.41 14.76 -16.47
C MET A 40 -14.41 13.52 -17.35
N PHE A 41 -14.63 13.67 -18.65
CA PHE A 41 -14.69 12.54 -19.58
C PHE A 41 -14.28 12.98 -20.99
N LYS A 42 -13.95 12.00 -21.83
CA LYS A 42 -13.76 12.25 -23.25
C LYS A 42 -15.04 12.79 -23.90
N ALA A 43 -14.92 13.84 -24.70
CA ALA A 43 -16.05 14.58 -25.27
C ALA A 43 -17.05 13.72 -26.05
N ASP A 44 -16.57 12.74 -26.82
CA ASP A 44 -17.41 11.82 -27.61
C ASP A 44 -17.85 10.56 -26.84
N LEU A 45 -17.59 10.43 -25.53
CA LEU A 45 -17.84 9.21 -24.76
C LEU A 45 -19.29 8.72 -24.88
N LYS A 46 -20.29 9.60 -24.69
CA LYS A 46 -21.71 9.26 -24.85
C LYS A 46 -22.00 8.75 -26.27
N GLN A 47 -21.53 9.47 -27.28
CA GLN A 47 -21.78 9.15 -28.68
C GLN A 47 -21.12 7.83 -29.07
N PHE A 48 -19.91 7.57 -28.60
CA PHE A 48 -19.18 6.32 -28.81
C PHE A 48 -19.96 5.13 -28.27
N VAL A 49 -20.43 5.22 -27.02
CA VAL A 49 -21.21 4.15 -26.37
C VAL A 49 -22.52 3.88 -27.12
N VAL A 50 -23.24 4.93 -27.54
CA VAL A 50 -24.49 4.79 -28.30
C VAL A 50 -24.24 4.19 -29.68
N MET A 51 -23.24 4.69 -30.41
CA MET A 51 -22.91 4.26 -31.77
C MET A 51 -22.53 2.77 -31.83
N HIS A 52 -21.89 2.27 -30.77
CA HIS A 52 -21.42 0.89 -30.69
C HIS A 52 -22.29 -0.03 -29.83
N HIS A 53 -23.46 0.44 -29.36
CA HIS A 53 -24.41 -0.33 -28.56
C HIS A 53 -23.78 -0.96 -27.29
N LEU A 54 -22.89 -0.23 -26.62
CA LEU A 54 -22.11 -0.77 -25.50
C LEU A 54 -22.86 -0.75 -24.17
N ASN A 55 -23.92 0.05 -24.04
CA ASN A 55 -24.59 0.23 -22.75
C ASN A 55 -25.61 -0.89 -22.47
N PRO A 56 -25.38 -1.75 -21.48
CA PRO A 56 -26.33 -2.80 -21.12
C PRO A 56 -27.59 -2.26 -20.42
N ASN A 57 -27.55 -1.02 -19.90
CA ASN A 57 -28.68 -0.40 -19.22
C ASN A 57 -29.05 0.96 -19.87
N PRO A 58 -30.17 1.09 -20.59
CA PRO A 58 -30.51 2.32 -21.30
C PRO A 58 -30.87 3.51 -20.39
N THR A 59 -31.11 3.30 -19.09
CA THR A 59 -31.54 4.36 -18.16
C THR A 59 -30.42 4.97 -17.34
N SER A 60 -29.21 4.40 -17.39
CA SER A 60 -28.06 4.87 -16.61
C SER A 60 -26.77 4.79 -17.42
N PHE A 61 -25.70 5.44 -16.97
CA PHE A 61 -24.40 5.36 -17.62
C PHE A 61 -23.38 4.94 -16.58
N ASN A 62 -23.31 3.63 -16.35
CA ASN A 62 -22.38 3.05 -15.41
C ASN A 62 -21.08 2.63 -16.14
N PHE A 63 -19.98 3.36 -15.92
CA PHE A 63 -18.75 3.18 -16.67
C PHE A 63 -18.16 1.77 -16.50
N ARG A 64 -18.12 1.25 -15.27
CA ARG A 64 -17.71 -0.13 -14.97
C ARG A 64 -18.59 -1.16 -15.70
N ASN A 65 -19.91 -0.99 -15.74
CA ASN A 65 -20.78 -1.95 -16.42
C ASN A 65 -20.68 -1.88 -17.95
N ILE A 66 -20.36 -0.71 -18.51
CA ILE A 66 -20.23 -0.51 -19.95
C ILE A 66 -18.89 -1.03 -20.47
N PHE A 67 -17.79 -0.80 -19.74
CA PHE A 67 -16.42 -1.06 -20.22
C PHE A 67 -15.64 -2.10 -19.42
N GLY A 68 -16.12 -2.46 -18.23
CA GLY A 68 -15.42 -3.36 -17.32
C GLY A 68 -15.78 -4.82 -17.56
N LEU A 69 -14.97 -5.68 -16.95
CA LEU A 69 -15.29 -7.09 -16.76
C LEU A 69 -15.92 -7.29 -15.39
N ASN A 70 -16.78 -8.29 -15.28
CA ASN A 70 -17.42 -8.69 -14.03
C ASN A 70 -17.59 -10.22 -14.04
N ASP A 71 -16.47 -10.93 -13.90
CA ASP A 71 -16.41 -12.38 -14.08
C ASP A 71 -15.97 -13.10 -12.81
N LEU A 72 -15.93 -14.44 -12.86
CA LEU A 72 -15.57 -15.27 -11.71
C LEU A 72 -14.15 -15.00 -11.20
N SER A 73 -13.26 -14.43 -12.02
CA SER A 73 -11.92 -14.07 -11.58
C SER A 73 -11.91 -12.90 -10.61
N ASP A 74 -12.90 -12.01 -10.71
CA ASP A 74 -13.07 -10.90 -9.77
C ASP A 74 -13.35 -11.38 -8.36
N GLU A 75 -14.00 -12.54 -8.20
CA GLU A 75 -14.37 -13.13 -6.89
C GLU A 75 -13.16 -13.62 -6.09
N TYR A 76 -12.01 -13.87 -6.73
CA TYR A 76 -10.80 -14.26 -6.02
C TYR A 76 -9.63 -13.29 -6.17
N TYR A 77 -9.64 -12.46 -7.22
CA TYR A 77 -8.54 -11.55 -7.52
C TYR A 77 -8.81 -10.10 -7.13
N ASN A 78 -10.05 -9.62 -7.26
CA ASN A 78 -10.36 -8.18 -7.19
C ASN A 78 -11.27 -7.81 -6.02
N THR A 79 -12.50 -8.31 -6.02
CA THR A 79 -13.53 -7.98 -5.01
C THR A 79 -13.07 -8.22 -3.56
N PRO A 80 -12.27 -9.25 -3.22
CA PRO A 80 -11.83 -9.43 -1.83
C PRO A 80 -10.90 -8.31 -1.35
N ARG A 81 -10.09 -7.72 -2.25
CA ARG A 81 -9.18 -6.61 -1.90
C ARG A 81 -9.95 -5.31 -1.66
N VAL A 82 -10.97 -5.05 -2.47
CA VAL A 82 -11.89 -3.92 -2.27
C VAL A 82 -12.63 -4.10 -0.95
N TRP A 83 -13.16 -5.30 -0.72
CA TRP A 83 -13.83 -5.67 0.52
C TRP A 83 -12.94 -5.48 1.74
N GLU A 84 -11.66 -5.88 1.70
CA GLU A 84 -10.77 -5.78 2.85
C GLU A 84 -10.51 -4.32 3.25
N GLY A 85 -10.21 -3.46 2.28
CA GLY A 85 -10.05 -2.03 2.56
C GLY A 85 -11.34 -1.40 3.08
N GLN A 86 -12.48 -1.84 2.54
CA GLN A 86 -13.79 -1.41 3.01
C GLN A 86 -14.14 -1.90 4.42
N ARG A 87 -13.77 -3.12 4.76
CA ARG A 87 -13.96 -3.73 6.09
C ARG A 87 -13.10 -3.06 7.15
N ILE A 88 -11.87 -2.66 6.81
CA ILE A 88 -10.96 -1.93 7.71
C ILE A 88 -11.54 -0.55 8.06
N LEU A 89 -12.11 0.17 7.08
CA LEU A 89 -12.60 1.54 7.25
C LEU A 89 -14.07 1.63 7.70
N ASN A 90 -14.86 0.59 7.47
CA ASN A 90 -16.27 0.45 7.86
C ASN A 90 -16.57 -0.92 8.49
N PRO A 91 -15.97 -1.26 9.65
CA PRO A 91 -16.13 -2.55 10.29
C PRO A 91 -17.58 -2.85 10.73
N GLU A 92 -18.41 -1.81 10.86
CA GLU A 92 -19.83 -1.91 11.18
C GLU A 92 -20.68 -2.46 10.02
N ILE A 93 -20.15 -2.51 8.80
CA ILE A 93 -20.90 -2.92 7.61
C ILE A 93 -20.48 -4.33 7.19
N THR A 94 -21.43 -5.25 7.23
CA THR A 94 -21.23 -6.62 6.76
C THR A 94 -21.35 -6.67 5.24
N GLN A 95 -20.26 -7.08 4.57
CA GLN A 95 -20.20 -7.26 3.12
C GLN A 95 -19.60 -8.64 2.80
N SER A 96 -19.97 -9.20 1.66
CA SER A 96 -19.33 -10.41 1.14
C SER A 96 -18.02 -10.05 0.41
N PRO A 97 -16.92 -10.80 0.62
CA PRO A 97 -15.67 -10.58 -0.11
C PRO A 97 -15.78 -10.85 -1.61
N VAL A 98 -16.81 -11.59 -2.05
CA VAL A 98 -17.06 -11.91 -3.47
C VAL A 98 -18.21 -11.09 -4.07
N SER A 99 -18.62 -10.01 -3.40
CA SER A 99 -19.70 -9.15 -3.90
C SER A 99 -19.21 -8.35 -5.10
N HIS A 100 -19.96 -8.44 -6.20
CA HIS A 100 -19.74 -7.62 -7.40
C HIS A 100 -20.26 -6.19 -7.21
N ASP A 101 -21.10 -5.96 -6.21
CA ASP A 101 -21.79 -4.68 -5.96
C ASP A 101 -21.08 -3.83 -4.88
N LEU A 102 -19.81 -4.11 -4.58
CA LEU A 102 -19.02 -3.26 -3.67
C LEU A 102 -18.99 -1.83 -4.24
N PRO A 103 -19.38 -0.80 -3.45
CA PRO A 103 -19.44 0.57 -3.94
C PRO A 103 -18.05 1.12 -4.21
N PHE A 104 -17.91 1.94 -5.25
CA PHE A 104 -16.63 2.59 -5.57
C PHE A 104 -16.22 3.61 -4.52
N ILE A 105 -17.16 4.48 -4.14
CA ILE A 105 -16.96 5.56 -3.18
C ILE A 105 -17.72 5.23 -1.90
N ARG A 106 -17.07 5.43 -0.76
CA ARG A 106 -17.68 5.27 0.56
C ARG A 106 -17.23 6.35 1.53
N LYS A 107 -18.02 6.54 2.57
CA LYS A 107 -17.66 7.34 3.74
C LYS A 107 -17.21 6.41 4.86
N ALA A 108 -16.00 6.64 5.36
CA ALA A 108 -15.42 5.86 6.45
C ALA A 108 -16.18 6.11 7.77
N SER A 109 -16.12 5.14 8.69
CA SER A 109 -16.74 5.23 10.02
C SER A 109 -16.11 6.31 10.93
N ARG A 110 -14.89 6.74 10.60
CA ARG A 110 -14.09 7.77 11.28
C ARG A 110 -13.11 8.41 10.30
N LEU A 111 -12.42 9.47 10.72
CA LEU A 111 -11.30 10.05 9.95
C LEU A 111 -10.21 9.00 9.69
N ILE A 112 -9.71 8.97 8.45
CA ILE A 112 -8.65 8.05 8.01
C ILE A 112 -7.30 8.61 8.44
N GLN A 113 -6.51 7.80 9.12
CA GLN A 113 -5.12 8.11 9.46
C GLN A 113 -4.16 7.44 8.46
N ILE A 114 -2.90 7.88 8.43
CA ILE A 114 -1.91 7.28 7.52
C ILE A 114 -1.72 5.79 7.79
N GLU A 115 -1.85 5.37 9.04
CA GLU A 115 -1.74 3.98 9.49
C GLU A 115 -2.83 3.09 8.93
N ASP A 116 -4.03 3.63 8.72
CA ASP A 116 -5.12 2.88 8.12
C ASP A 116 -4.78 2.53 6.66
N VAL A 117 -4.24 3.50 5.92
CA VAL A 117 -3.82 3.30 4.53
C VAL A 117 -2.66 2.31 4.47
N GLN A 118 -1.67 2.46 5.36
CA GLN A 118 -0.56 1.51 5.49
C GLN A 118 -1.07 0.10 5.80
N GLN A 119 -2.02 -0.04 6.72
CA GLN A 119 -2.63 -1.33 7.08
C GLN A 119 -3.32 -1.98 5.88
N ILE A 120 -4.11 -1.22 5.11
CA ILE A 120 -4.80 -1.73 3.92
C ILE A 120 -3.79 -2.22 2.88
N LEU A 121 -2.80 -1.38 2.53
CA LEU A 121 -1.79 -1.72 1.52
C LEU A 121 -0.86 -2.86 1.95
N SER A 122 -0.66 -3.04 3.26
CA SER A 122 0.10 -4.15 3.84
C SER A 122 -0.74 -5.41 4.07
N SER A 123 -2.06 -5.38 3.87
CA SER A 123 -2.94 -6.45 4.33
C SER A 123 -2.80 -7.73 3.53
N HIS A 124 -2.98 -8.83 4.25
CA HIS A 124 -3.22 -10.16 3.73
C HIS A 124 -4.36 -10.82 4.53
N TYR A 125 -5.47 -10.08 4.71
CA TYR A 125 -6.74 -10.51 5.31
C TYR A 125 -6.67 -10.89 6.80
N GLU A 126 -5.85 -10.18 7.58
CA GLU A 126 -5.70 -10.41 9.01
C GLU A 126 -7.04 -10.36 9.77
N GLY A 127 -7.20 -11.30 10.71
CA GLY A 127 -8.45 -11.48 11.46
C GLY A 127 -9.54 -12.25 10.70
N THR A 128 -9.25 -12.80 9.53
CA THR A 128 -10.19 -13.61 8.73
C THR A 128 -9.63 -15.02 8.46
N PRO A 129 -10.47 -15.99 8.07
CA PRO A 129 -10.00 -17.31 7.60
C PRO A 129 -9.16 -17.25 6.32
N TYR A 130 -9.21 -16.12 5.58
CA TYR A 130 -8.53 -15.96 4.29
C TYR A 130 -7.08 -15.50 4.40
N ASN A 131 -6.58 -15.31 5.63
CA ASN A 131 -5.19 -14.95 5.86
C ASN A 131 -4.26 -16.15 5.52
N PRO A 132 -3.36 -16.05 4.53
CA PRO A 132 -2.49 -17.16 4.12
C PRO A 132 -1.62 -17.72 5.24
N VAL A 133 -1.24 -16.87 6.20
CA VAL A 133 -0.41 -17.21 7.36
C VAL A 133 -1.24 -17.33 8.65
N GLY A 134 -2.56 -17.39 8.53
CA GLY A 134 -3.51 -17.49 9.62
C GLY A 134 -3.91 -18.93 9.97
N THR A 135 -5.11 -19.07 10.55
CA THR A 135 -5.63 -20.33 11.11
C THR A 135 -6.77 -20.95 10.29
N GLY A 136 -7.10 -20.41 9.12
CA GLY A 136 -8.14 -20.98 8.24
C GLY A 136 -7.73 -22.35 7.67
N SER A 137 -8.67 -23.02 7.00
CA SER A 137 -8.34 -24.21 6.21
C SER A 137 -7.43 -23.87 5.03
N GLU A 138 -6.72 -24.85 4.48
CA GLU A 138 -5.82 -24.62 3.35
C GLU A 138 -6.52 -24.02 2.12
N ALA A 139 -7.79 -24.41 1.89
CA ALA A 139 -8.63 -23.84 0.85
C ALA A 139 -8.99 -22.37 1.13
N GLU A 140 -9.28 -22.01 2.38
CA GLU A 140 -9.62 -20.63 2.75
C GLU A 140 -8.40 -19.70 2.67
N LYS A 141 -7.25 -20.15 3.20
CA LYS A 141 -5.98 -19.41 3.20
C LYS A 141 -5.52 -18.97 1.81
N HIS A 142 -5.84 -19.77 0.78
CA HIS A 142 -5.44 -19.52 -0.60
C HIS A 142 -6.62 -19.18 -1.51
N ARG A 143 -7.78 -18.87 -0.91
CA ARG A 143 -8.98 -18.54 -1.68
C ARG A 143 -8.84 -17.22 -2.44
N PHE A 144 -8.17 -16.24 -1.83
CA PHE A 144 -8.12 -14.87 -2.33
C PHE A 144 -6.69 -14.38 -2.48
N ARG A 145 -6.45 -13.57 -3.52
CA ARG A 145 -5.17 -12.85 -3.71
C ARG A 145 -5.02 -11.79 -2.61
N PRO A 146 -3.99 -11.85 -1.74
CA PRO A 146 -3.70 -10.78 -0.77
C PRO A 146 -3.48 -9.41 -1.42
N ILE A 147 -3.57 -8.33 -0.65
CA ILE A 147 -3.20 -6.98 -1.12
C ILE A 147 -1.68 -6.89 -1.23
N SER A 148 -0.98 -7.14 -0.12
CA SER A 148 0.48 -7.22 -0.07
C SER A 148 0.97 -8.60 -0.51
N LEU A 149 1.92 -8.64 -1.45
CA LEU A 149 2.47 -9.89 -2.00
C LEU A 149 4.00 -9.87 -2.02
N PRO A 150 4.65 -11.05 -2.06
CA PRO A 150 6.10 -11.15 -2.29
C PRO A 150 6.58 -10.47 -3.57
N ALA A 151 5.70 -10.36 -4.59
CA ALA A 151 5.99 -9.73 -5.87
C ALA A 151 5.90 -8.19 -5.84
N THR A 152 5.44 -7.58 -4.75
CA THR A 152 5.42 -6.11 -4.62
C THR A 152 6.85 -5.57 -4.70
N GLN A 153 7.08 -4.66 -5.64
CA GLN A 153 8.36 -3.97 -5.79
C GLN A 153 8.47 -2.80 -4.82
N GLU A 154 7.41 -2.01 -4.74
CA GLU A 154 7.21 -0.93 -3.80
C GLU A 154 5.72 -0.74 -3.52
N SER A 155 5.42 -0.08 -2.41
CA SER A 155 4.11 0.42 -2.05
C SER A 155 4.29 1.84 -1.53
N HIS A 156 3.45 2.77 -1.97
CA HIS A 156 3.60 4.17 -1.60
C HIS A 156 2.28 4.84 -1.20
N ILE A 157 2.40 5.91 -0.42
CA ILE A 157 1.31 6.81 -0.07
C ILE A 157 1.78 8.24 -0.31
N LEU A 158 1.04 8.98 -1.12
CA LEU A 158 1.27 10.40 -1.36
C LEU A 158 0.31 11.20 -0.47
N GLN A 159 0.86 11.90 0.50
CA GLN A 159 0.11 12.73 1.44
C GLN A 159 0.37 14.20 1.14
N ILE A 160 -0.68 15.01 1.06
CA ILE A 160 -0.57 16.47 1.00
C ILE A 160 -1.29 17.03 2.22
N LYS A 161 -0.54 17.59 3.17
CA LYS A 161 -1.09 18.21 4.37
C LYS A 161 -1.74 19.55 4.02
N PRO A 162 -2.97 19.81 4.47
CA PRO A 162 -3.61 21.10 4.26
C PRO A 162 -2.86 22.20 5.05
N ASN A 163 -2.85 23.42 4.51
CA ASN A 163 -2.30 24.63 5.16
C ASN A 163 -0.77 24.64 5.40
N GLN A 164 -0.02 23.85 4.65
CA GLN A 164 1.45 23.91 4.64
C GLN A 164 1.98 24.08 3.21
N PRO A 165 3.16 24.70 3.02
CA PRO A 165 3.85 24.68 1.72
C PRO A 165 4.05 23.24 1.25
N ILE A 166 3.94 22.98 -0.05
CA ILE A 166 3.99 21.61 -0.60
C ILE A 166 5.32 20.92 -0.33
N GLU A 167 6.40 21.70 -0.22
CA GLU A 167 7.76 21.26 0.07
C GLU A 167 7.84 20.52 1.41
N VAL A 168 7.07 20.97 2.41
CA VAL A 168 7.06 20.44 3.78
C VAL A 168 5.81 19.60 4.05
N GLY A 169 4.65 20.03 3.55
CA GLY A 169 3.37 19.36 3.74
C GLY A 169 3.14 18.18 2.80
N GLY A 170 3.88 18.11 1.68
CA GLY A 170 3.89 16.96 0.78
C GLY A 170 4.81 15.87 1.32
N ILE A 171 4.27 14.70 1.66
CA ILE A 171 5.03 13.54 2.15
C ILE A 171 4.80 12.35 1.23
N HIS A 172 5.88 11.79 0.69
CA HIS A 172 5.90 10.51 0.00
C HIS A 172 6.33 9.42 0.99
N TRP A 173 5.38 8.64 1.46
CA TRP A 173 5.62 7.46 2.28
C TRP A 173 5.94 6.28 1.38
N LEU A 174 7.15 5.75 1.43
CA LEU A 174 7.62 4.70 0.53
C LEU A 174 8.04 3.45 1.31
N ALA A 175 7.41 2.32 1.00
CA ALA A 175 7.81 1.00 1.47
C ALA A 175 8.38 0.20 0.30
N MET A 176 9.68 -0.08 0.32
CA MET A 176 10.31 -0.94 -0.70
C MET A 176 10.08 -2.42 -0.35
N GLY A 177 9.84 -3.23 -1.38
CA GLY A 177 9.57 -4.66 -1.25
C GLY A 177 8.16 -4.98 -0.76
N VAL A 178 8.04 -5.96 0.14
CA VAL A 178 6.75 -6.47 0.61
C VAL A 178 6.20 -5.56 1.70
N ALA A 179 5.12 -4.83 1.44
CA ALA A 179 4.57 -3.85 2.38
C ALA A 179 4.19 -4.46 3.75
N ALA A 180 3.74 -5.71 3.79
CA ALA A 180 3.47 -6.45 5.03
C ALA A 180 4.71 -6.69 5.90
N GLN A 181 5.90 -6.66 5.30
CA GLN A 181 7.17 -7.03 5.93
C GLN A 181 8.24 -5.93 5.81
N SER A 182 7.82 -4.73 5.41
CA SER A 182 8.64 -3.53 5.27
C SER A 182 8.07 -2.41 6.14
N VAL A 183 8.63 -1.20 6.01
CA VAL A 183 8.15 0.03 6.65
C VAL A 183 8.00 1.13 5.62
N TYR A 184 7.01 2.00 5.83
CA TYR A 184 6.80 3.19 5.02
C TYR A 184 7.70 4.32 5.53
N VAL A 185 8.79 4.57 4.80
CA VAL A 185 9.74 5.65 5.11
C VAL A 185 9.18 6.96 4.53
N PRO A 186 8.97 8.02 5.34
CA PRO A 186 8.46 9.29 4.84
C PRO A 186 9.57 10.16 4.25
N PHE A 187 9.36 10.63 3.02
CA PHE A 187 10.21 11.60 2.33
C PHE A 187 9.44 12.89 2.06
N PHE A 188 10.06 14.04 2.31
CA PHE A 188 9.46 15.33 1.99
C PHE A 188 9.47 15.57 0.48
N ALA A 189 8.40 16.14 -0.06
CA ALA A 189 8.29 16.46 -1.48
C ALA A 189 9.24 17.59 -1.91
N GLY A 190 9.70 18.42 -0.97
CA GLY A 190 10.65 19.50 -1.21
C GLY A 190 12.13 19.09 -1.23
N MET A 191 12.44 17.80 -1.14
CA MET A 191 13.81 17.30 -1.28
C MET A 191 14.30 17.50 -2.73
N SER A 192 15.57 17.83 -2.91
CA SER A 192 16.23 17.87 -4.23
C SER A 192 17.02 16.61 -4.55
N GLU A 193 17.36 15.82 -3.53
CA GLU A 193 18.10 14.57 -3.65
C GLU A 193 17.44 13.48 -2.81
N THR A 194 17.53 12.22 -3.26
CA THR A 194 17.08 11.06 -2.49
C THR A 194 18.27 10.28 -1.92
N PRO A 195 18.11 9.55 -0.79
CA PRO A 195 19.22 8.83 -0.19
C PRO A 195 19.83 7.77 -1.13
N GLU A 196 21.16 7.65 -1.12
CA GLU A 196 21.93 6.77 -2.02
C GLU A 196 21.41 5.33 -2.08
N MET A 197 21.02 4.74 -0.96
CA MET A 197 20.49 3.37 -0.88
C MET A 197 19.21 3.17 -1.72
N TYR A 198 18.48 4.24 -2.06
CA TYR A 198 17.28 4.19 -2.89
C TYR A 198 17.57 4.34 -4.39
N HIS A 199 18.83 4.57 -4.79
CA HIS A 199 19.24 4.62 -6.20
C HIS A 199 19.56 3.22 -6.74
N HIS A 200 19.83 2.26 -5.85
CA HIS A 200 20.18 0.88 -6.18
C HIS A 200 18.98 -0.06 -6.03
N GLY A 201 18.85 -1.03 -6.93
CA GLY A 201 17.73 -1.98 -6.93
C GLY A 201 17.67 -2.92 -8.13
N ALA A 202 18.84 -3.25 -8.70
CA ALA A 202 18.93 -4.14 -9.85
C ALA A 202 18.42 -5.56 -9.52
N LYS A 203 18.27 -6.42 -10.54
CA LYS A 203 17.67 -7.76 -10.41
C LYS A 203 18.40 -8.70 -9.43
N VAL A 204 19.70 -8.51 -9.21
CA VAL A 204 20.52 -9.34 -8.32
C VAL A 204 20.66 -8.64 -6.98
N TYR A 205 20.61 -9.42 -5.90
CA TYR A 205 20.79 -8.93 -4.54
C TYR A 205 22.09 -8.13 -4.37
N THR A 206 21.98 -6.97 -3.74
CA THR A 206 23.10 -6.16 -3.26
C THR A 206 22.79 -5.61 -1.87
N ALA A 207 23.80 -5.45 -1.01
CA ALA A 207 23.60 -4.98 0.36
C ALA A 207 23.46 -3.45 0.46
N ASP A 208 23.77 -2.72 -0.62
CA ASP A 208 23.73 -1.26 -0.77
C ASP A 208 22.40 -0.77 -1.38
N SER A 209 21.34 -1.59 -1.35
CA SER A 209 20.02 -1.26 -1.87
C SER A 209 18.96 -1.35 -0.78
N ALA A 210 18.19 -0.28 -0.60
CA ALA A 210 17.05 -0.25 0.32
C ALA A 210 16.06 -1.37 -0.01
N TYR A 211 15.75 -1.55 -1.30
CA TYR A 211 14.91 -2.65 -1.78
C TYR A 211 15.40 -4.01 -1.27
N TRP A 212 16.69 -4.31 -1.47
CA TRP A 212 17.24 -5.59 -1.07
C TRP A 212 17.39 -5.76 0.44
N VAL A 213 17.63 -4.68 1.20
CA VAL A 213 17.62 -4.71 2.67
C VAL A 213 16.24 -5.16 3.19
N PHE A 214 15.16 -4.52 2.73
CA PHE A 214 13.80 -4.89 3.18
C PHE A 214 13.38 -6.27 2.64
N LYS A 215 13.75 -6.62 1.39
CA LYS A 215 13.47 -7.95 0.82
C LYS A 215 14.24 -9.07 1.53
N LEU A 216 15.47 -8.84 1.98
CA LEU A 216 16.21 -9.85 2.73
C LEU A 216 15.52 -10.17 4.06
N ALA A 217 15.08 -9.15 4.81
CA ALA A 217 14.31 -9.36 6.04
C ALA A 217 13.00 -10.14 5.78
N SER A 218 12.32 -9.85 4.67
CA SER A 218 11.12 -10.58 4.21
C SER A 218 11.44 -12.07 3.96
N VAL A 219 12.46 -12.36 3.14
CA VAL A 219 12.89 -13.74 2.80
C VAL A 219 13.29 -14.54 4.04
N LEU A 220 14.05 -13.93 4.95
CA LEU A 220 14.45 -14.57 6.20
C LEU A 220 13.25 -14.85 7.10
N THR A 221 12.31 -13.91 7.19
CA THR A 221 11.07 -14.11 7.97
C THR A 221 10.24 -15.24 7.38
N ASP A 222 10.04 -15.26 6.06
CA ASP A 222 9.19 -16.26 5.38
C ASP A 222 9.68 -17.70 5.58
N ALA A 223 11.00 -17.91 5.68
CA ALA A 223 11.59 -19.24 5.89
C ALA A 223 11.12 -19.89 7.21
N HIS A 224 10.92 -19.08 8.25
CA HIS A 224 10.48 -19.51 9.58
C HIS A 224 9.47 -18.50 10.15
N TYR A 225 8.34 -18.34 9.44
CA TYR A 225 7.39 -17.25 9.69
C TYR A 225 6.89 -17.21 11.15
N LYS A 226 6.56 -18.36 11.73
CA LYS A 226 6.02 -18.43 13.11
C LYS A 226 7.05 -18.01 14.15
N GLU A 227 8.32 -18.30 13.88
CA GLU A 227 9.45 -18.00 14.73
C GLU A 227 9.83 -16.52 14.67
N PHE A 228 9.77 -15.92 13.47
CA PHE A 228 10.34 -14.58 13.23
C PHE A 228 9.33 -13.44 13.08
N VAL A 229 8.05 -13.71 12.81
CA VAL A 229 7.03 -12.66 12.61
C VAL A 229 6.92 -11.69 13.78
N LYS A 230 7.09 -12.18 15.01
CA LYS A 230 7.06 -11.33 16.22
C LYS A 230 8.19 -10.30 16.23
N GLU A 231 9.38 -10.70 15.81
CA GLU A 231 10.58 -9.84 15.80
C GLU A 231 10.51 -8.81 14.68
N LEU A 232 10.03 -9.23 13.51
CA LEU A 232 9.70 -8.34 12.41
C LEU A 232 8.69 -7.28 12.86
N ASN A 233 7.56 -7.67 13.44
CA ASN A 233 6.52 -6.72 13.86
C ASN A 233 6.99 -5.80 15.00
N THR A 234 7.81 -6.31 15.93
CA THR A 234 8.41 -5.50 16.98
C THR A 234 9.35 -4.44 16.39
N THR A 235 10.18 -4.83 15.42
CA THR A 235 11.09 -3.93 14.70
C THR A 235 10.30 -2.87 13.94
N ARG A 236 9.32 -3.26 13.14
CA ARG A 236 8.44 -2.34 12.38
C ARG A 236 7.77 -1.33 13.30
N SER A 237 7.20 -1.78 14.43
CA SER A 237 6.53 -0.89 15.38
C SER A 237 7.49 0.15 15.97
N LYS A 238 8.68 -0.28 16.41
CA LYS A 238 9.70 0.61 16.96
C LYS A 238 10.17 1.65 15.93
N VAL A 239 10.50 1.19 14.73
CA VAL A 239 11.00 2.05 13.64
C VAL A 239 9.94 3.04 13.20
N ASN A 240 8.68 2.63 13.06
CA ASN A 240 7.58 3.52 12.71
C ASN A 240 7.41 4.67 13.72
N VAL A 241 7.53 4.39 15.02
CA VAL A 241 7.48 5.45 16.05
C VAL A 241 8.66 6.41 15.92
N GLN A 242 9.88 5.88 15.75
CA GLN A 242 11.08 6.70 15.62
C GLN A 242 11.01 7.62 14.39
N MET A 243 10.66 7.07 13.22
CA MET A 243 10.56 7.84 11.97
C MET A 243 9.48 8.92 12.04
N ARG A 244 8.34 8.68 12.72
CA ARG A 244 7.30 9.70 12.88
C ARG A 244 7.73 10.85 13.77
N ASN A 245 8.45 10.55 14.85
CA ASN A 245 9.00 11.60 15.71
C ASN A 245 10.03 12.44 14.94
N GLN A 246 10.94 11.78 14.20
CA GLN A 246 11.89 12.49 13.33
C GLN A 246 11.18 13.34 12.28
N LEU A 247 10.16 12.78 11.60
CA LEU A 247 9.37 13.51 10.61
C LEU A 247 8.75 14.77 11.21
N HIS A 248 8.14 14.65 12.40
CA HIS A 248 7.56 15.78 13.12
C HIS A 248 8.59 16.85 13.48
N ASP A 249 9.74 16.44 14.03
CA ASP A 249 10.80 17.36 14.43
C ASP A 249 11.39 18.11 13.23
N PHE A 250 11.63 17.41 12.11
CA PHE A 250 12.10 18.02 10.87
C PHE A 250 11.05 18.95 10.26
N GLU A 251 9.77 18.56 10.27
CA GLU A 251 8.66 19.39 9.81
C GLU A 251 8.58 20.71 10.59
N GLN A 252 8.66 20.69 11.92
CA GLN A 252 8.63 21.92 12.72
C GLN A 252 9.79 22.85 12.37
N ARG A 253 11.00 22.32 12.26
CA ARG A 253 12.20 23.09 11.88
C ARG A 253 12.10 23.64 10.47
N ALA A 254 11.56 22.87 9.52
CA ALA A 254 11.38 23.29 8.14
C ALA A 254 10.39 24.44 8.00
N LEU A 255 9.31 24.45 8.79
CA LEU A 255 8.32 25.54 8.80
C LEU A 255 8.86 26.88 9.33
N GLU A 256 9.98 26.87 10.06
CA GLU A 256 10.65 28.08 10.55
C GLU A 256 11.59 28.70 9.51
N LEU A 257 11.94 27.97 8.45
CA LEU A 257 12.88 28.41 7.42
C LEU A 257 12.18 29.18 6.31
N SER A 258 12.68 30.39 6.02
CA SER A 258 12.25 31.19 4.86
C SER A 258 13.26 31.16 3.71
N ASP A 259 14.50 30.73 3.98
CA ASP A 259 15.54 30.57 2.96
C ASP A 259 15.38 29.22 2.26
N THR A 260 15.23 29.26 0.93
CA THR A 260 14.93 28.07 0.13
C THR A 260 16.08 27.07 0.10
N THR A 261 17.33 27.55 0.11
CA THR A 261 18.51 26.67 0.09
C THR A 261 18.67 25.95 1.42
N ALA A 262 18.55 26.67 2.54
CA ALA A 262 18.56 26.07 3.87
C ALA A 262 17.40 25.09 4.09
N LEU A 263 16.21 25.39 3.54
CA LEU A 263 15.07 24.48 3.56
C LEU A 263 15.40 23.19 2.81
N GLU A 264 15.86 23.28 1.56
CA GLU A 264 16.23 22.13 0.73
C GLU A 264 17.28 21.24 1.41
N GLU A 265 18.36 21.84 1.94
CA GLU A 265 19.41 21.13 2.68
C GLU A 265 18.85 20.40 3.90
N LEU A 266 17.94 21.03 4.66
CA LEU A 266 17.30 20.41 5.81
C LEU A 266 16.40 19.23 5.41
N LEU A 267 15.64 19.35 4.32
CA LEU A 267 14.77 18.28 3.84
C LEU A 267 15.58 17.10 3.30
N ASN A 268 16.69 17.34 2.60
CA ASN A 268 17.63 16.30 2.17
C ASN A 268 18.28 15.61 3.39
N GLN A 269 18.65 16.36 4.42
CA GLN A 269 19.13 15.80 5.68
C GLN A 269 18.06 14.90 6.32
N ALA A 270 16.81 15.36 6.38
CA ALA A 270 15.69 14.59 6.93
C ALA A 270 15.51 13.24 6.20
N GLY A 271 15.51 13.26 4.86
CA GLY A 271 15.41 12.05 4.05
C GLY A 271 16.53 11.04 4.34
N ASN A 272 17.77 11.52 4.48
CA ASN A 272 18.92 10.67 4.81
C ASN A 272 18.81 10.08 6.23
N GLU A 273 18.48 10.87 7.25
CA GLU A 273 18.44 10.41 8.64
C GLU A 273 17.26 9.48 8.93
N ILE A 274 16.07 9.81 8.41
CA ILE A 274 14.86 8.99 8.59
C ILE A 274 15.04 7.64 7.88
N SER A 275 15.52 7.66 6.63
CA SER A 275 15.75 6.41 5.89
C SER A 275 16.86 5.55 6.51
N ALA A 276 17.95 6.15 7.00
CA ALA A 276 19.00 5.44 7.71
C ALA A 276 18.46 4.72 8.95
N THR A 277 17.53 5.32 9.68
CA THR A 277 16.86 4.71 10.84
C THR A 277 16.15 3.41 10.46
N ALA A 278 15.41 3.41 9.35
CA ALA A 278 14.76 2.21 8.84
C ALA A 278 15.76 1.16 8.34
N ILE A 279 16.73 1.57 7.52
CA ILE A 279 17.71 0.68 6.91
C ILE A 279 18.55 -0.03 7.97
N GLN A 280 19.09 0.71 8.94
CA GLN A 280 19.94 0.15 10.00
C GLN A 280 19.14 -0.83 10.88
N ALA A 281 17.88 -0.51 11.20
CA ALA A 281 17.04 -1.41 11.98
C ALA A 281 16.73 -2.71 11.23
N PHE A 282 16.50 -2.66 9.92
CA PHE A 282 16.25 -3.84 9.11
C PHE A 282 17.52 -4.67 8.85
N GLN A 283 18.68 -4.02 8.67
CA GLN A 283 19.96 -4.72 8.62
C GLN A 283 20.25 -5.46 9.95
N ALA A 284 19.99 -4.81 11.09
CA ALA A 284 20.12 -5.42 12.41
C ALA A 284 19.13 -6.59 12.61
N LEU A 285 17.88 -6.43 12.16
CA LEU A 285 16.89 -7.51 12.15
C LEU A 285 17.40 -8.69 11.33
N SER A 286 17.79 -8.47 10.06
CA SER A 286 18.31 -9.55 9.20
C SER A 286 19.52 -10.25 9.81
N ALA A 287 20.46 -9.51 10.40
CA ALA A 287 21.59 -10.10 11.11
C ALA A 287 21.12 -11.02 12.26
N ASN A 288 20.15 -10.57 13.06
CA ASN A 288 19.58 -11.38 14.13
C ASN A 288 18.87 -12.64 13.61
N LEU A 289 18.03 -12.50 12.58
CA LEU A 289 17.30 -13.62 11.99
C LEU A 289 18.25 -14.66 11.40
N ILE A 290 19.33 -14.24 10.72
CA ILE A 290 20.38 -15.13 10.22
C ILE A 290 21.02 -15.90 11.37
N THR A 291 21.42 -15.21 12.45
CA THR A 291 22.00 -15.86 13.63
C THR A 291 21.05 -16.89 14.23
N LYS A 292 19.77 -16.58 14.41
CA LYS A 292 18.81 -17.54 14.97
C LYS A 292 18.53 -18.72 14.04
N SER A 293 18.56 -18.48 12.74
CA SER A 293 18.32 -19.52 11.73
C SER A 293 19.38 -20.62 11.79
N THR A 294 20.58 -20.38 12.33
CA THR A 294 21.60 -21.43 12.46
C THR A 294 21.16 -22.54 13.42
N ASP A 295 20.38 -22.20 14.45
CA ASP A 295 19.84 -23.16 15.42
C ASP A 295 18.59 -23.89 14.90
N LEU A 296 17.96 -23.36 13.85
CA LEU A 296 16.80 -23.96 13.19
C LEU A 296 17.19 -24.93 12.06
N SER A 297 18.48 -25.15 11.85
CA SER A 297 18.99 -26.06 10.84
C SER A 297 18.45 -27.48 11.07
N PRO A 298 17.99 -28.20 10.03
CA PRO A 298 17.61 -29.60 10.15
C PRO A 298 18.79 -30.51 10.51
N LEU A 299 20.03 -30.00 10.43
CA LEU A 299 21.25 -30.70 10.86
C LEU A 299 21.56 -30.50 12.36
N TYR A 300 20.69 -29.80 13.11
CA TYR A 300 20.84 -29.63 14.55
C TYR A 300 20.82 -31.00 15.25
N TYR A 301 21.88 -31.31 15.99
CA TYR A 301 22.03 -32.55 16.76
C TYR A 301 22.06 -32.22 18.24
N GLN A 302 21.09 -32.74 18.98
CA GLN A 302 21.12 -32.79 20.44
C GLN A 302 21.50 -34.22 20.84
N HIS A 303 22.61 -34.37 21.55
CA HIS A 303 23.01 -35.68 22.08
C HIS A 303 21.90 -36.21 22.99
N ASN A 304 21.45 -37.43 22.73
CA ASN A 304 20.50 -38.08 23.60
C ASN A 304 21.22 -38.55 24.86
N GLU A 305 21.01 -37.87 25.99
CA GLU A 305 21.62 -38.22 27.28
C GLU A 305 21.12 -39.57 27.85
N GLU A 306 20.09 -40.18 27.25
CA GLU A 306 19.58 -41.50 27.60
C GLU A 306 20.27 -42.66 26.85
N LEU A 307 21.22 -42.37 25.94
CA LEU A 307 22.07 -43.35 25.25
C LEU A 307 23.50 -43.35 25.83
#